data_AF-A0A7Y2PHQ7-F1
#
_entry.id   AF-A0A7Y2PHQ7-F1
#
_cell.length_a   1.000
_cell.length_b   1.000
_cell.length_c   1.000
_cell.angle_alpha   90.00
_cell.angle_beta   90.00
_cell.angle_gamma   90.00
#
_symmetry.space_group_name_H-M   'P 1'
#
loop_
_entity.id
_entity.type
_entity.pdbx_description
1 polymer ?
#
loop_
_entity_poly.entity_id
_entity_poly.type
_entity_poly.pdbx_seq_one_letter_code
_entity_poly.pdbx_strand_id
1 'polypeptide(L)' 'EVVSDAQTVPRALELAAEIAALPPLAVAQIKEVMLAGADMSLDSALILERKAFQLLFDSKDQKEGAHAFLEKRKANFIGE' A
#
# COMPACT_ATOMS: atom_id res chain seq x y z
N GLU A 1 -3.38 8.86 -15.28
CA GLU A 1 -4.63 9.09 -16.05
C GLU A 1 -4.62 10.49 -16.64
N VAL A 2 -5.45 10.77 -17.66
CA VAL A 2 -5.57 12.10 -18.28
C VAL A 2 -6.96 12.66 -17.98
N VAL A 3 -7.01 13.90 -17.51
CA VAL A 3 -8.25 14.62 -17.16
C VAL A 3 -8.22 16.04 -17.77
N SER A 4 -9.37 16.73 -17.78
CA SER A 4 -9.41 18.15 -18.18
C SER A 4 -8.58 19.01 -17.22
N ASP A 5 -8.04 20.13 -17.70
CA ASP A 5 -7.20 21.04 -16.91
C ASP A 5 -7.78 21.37 -15.52
N ALA A 6 -9.06 21.77 -15.48
CA ALA A 6 -9.78 22.10 -14.24
C ALA A 6 -9.94 20.94 -13.23
N GLN A 7 -9.76 19.69 -13.68
CA GLN A 7 -9.89 18.49 -12.85
C GLN A 7 -8.54 17.91 -12.40
N THR A 8 -7.42 18.46 -12.87
CA THR A 8 -6.07 17.95 -12.56
C THR A 8 -5.82 17.86 -11.06
N VAL A 9 -6.04 18.96 -10.33
CA VAL A 9 -5.82 19.01 -8.88
C VAL A 9 -6.90 18.26 -8.09
N PRO A 10 -8.22 18.45 -8.36
CA PRO A 10 -9.26 17.68 -7.70
C PRO A 10 -9.02 16.17 -7.78
N ARG A 11 -8.71 15.66 -8.97
CA ARG A 11 -8.49 14.23 -9.16
C ARG A 11 -7.21 13.72 -8.49
N ALA A 12 -6.13 14.51 -8.49
CA ALA A 12 -4.92 14.16 -7.74
C ALA A 12 -5.18 14.05 -6.23
N LEU A 13 -6.02 14.92 -5.67
CA LEU A 13 -6.39 14.88 -4.25
C LEU A 13 -7.30 13.69 -3.92
N GLU A 14 -8.22 13.32 -4.81
CA GLU A 14 -9.02 12.10 -4.66
C GLU A 14 -8.12 10.87 -4.59
N LEU A 15 -7.18 10.73 -5.53
CA LEU A 15 -6.20 9.64 -5.53
C LEU A 15 -5.34 9.65 -4.26
N ALA A 16 -4.91 10.82 -3.80
CA ALA A 16 -4.14 10.94 -2.57
C ALA A 16 -4.95 10.48 -1.36
N ALA A 17 -6.25 10.82 -1.29
CA ALA A 17 -7.14 10.38 -0.23
C ALA A 17 -7.41 8.87 -0.28
N GLU A 18 -7.54 8.28 -1.46
CA GLU A 18 -7.63 6.82 -1.65
C GLU A 18 -6.39 6.12 -1.10
N ILE A 19 -5.18 6.59 -1.44
CA ILE A 19 -3.92 6.03 -0.96
C ILE A 19 -3.76 6.24 0.56
N ALA A 20 -4.11 7.42 1.08
CA ALA A 20 -4.02 7.73 2.51
C ALA A 20 -4.96 6.90 3.39
N ALA A 21 -5.99 6.28 2.80
CA ALA A 21 -6.90 5.37 3.49
C ALA A 21 -6.39 3.92 3.54
N LEU A 22 -5.26 3.60 2.90
CA LEU A 22 -4.61 2.28 2.93
C LEU A 22 -3.69 2.13 4.14
N PRO A 23 -3.23 0.91 4.49
CA PRO A 23 -2.28 0.69 5.58
C PRO A 23 -0.96 1.44 5.34
N PRO A 24 -0.59 2.44 6.17
CA PRO A 24 0.57 3.29 5.90
C PRO A 24 1.88 2.52 5.76
N LEU A 25 2.10 1.52 6.62
CA LEU A 25 3.32 0.67 6.57
C LEU A 25 3.37 -0.15 5.28
N ALA A 26 2.23 -0.68 4.82
CA ALA A 26 2.18 -1.45 3.58
C ALA A 26 2.44 -0.56 2.36
N VAL A 27 1.84 0.63 2.30
CA VAL A 27 2.08 1.59 1.19
C VAL A 27 3.56 1.99 1.14
N ALA A 28 4.19 2.24 2.28
CA ALA A 28 5.61 2.55 2.36
C ALA A 28 6.48 1.39 1.85
N GLN A 29 6.20 0.16 2.28
CA GLN A 29 6.94 -1.02 1.84
C GLN A 29 6.73 -1.33 0.34
N ILE A 30 5.52 -1.17 -0.19
CA ILE A 30 5.24 -1.32 -1.62
C ILE A 30 6.11 -0.36 -2.42
N LYS A 31 6.15 0.92 -2.02
CA LYS A 31 6.97 1.93 -2.70
C LYS A 31 8.47 1.58 -2.63
N GLU A 32 8.96 1.14 -1.47
CA GLU A 32 10.36 0.74 -1.30
C GLU A 32 10.72 -0.45 -2.20
N VAL A 33 9.91 -1.52 -2.18
CA VAL A 33 10.12 -2.71 -3.01
C VAL A 33 10.08 -2.37 -4.50
N MET A 34 9.15 -1.52 -4.93
CA MET A 34 9.07 -1.08 -6.33
C MET A 34 10.31 -0.31 -6.78
N LEU A 35 10.83 0.61 -5.94
CA LEU A 35 12.00 1.41 -6.27
C LEU A 35 13.28 0.57 -6.24
N ALA A 36 13.49 -0.22 -5.18
CA ALA A 36 14.68 -1.04 -5.03
C ALA A 36 14.71 -2.23 -6.01
N GLY A 37 13.55 -2.79 -6.35
CA GLY A 37 13.41 -3.92 -7.26
C GLY A 37 13.47 -3.57 -8.74
N ALA A 38 13.43 -2.29 -9.12
CA ALA A 38 13.29 -1.85 -10.51
C ALA A 38 14.40 -2.37 -11.45
N ASP A 39 15.64 -2.45 -10.94
CA ASP A 39 16.81 -2.90 -11.71
C ASP A 39 17.29 -4.31 -11.29
N MET A 40 16.54 -5.01 -10.44
CA MET A 40 16.88 -6.35 -9.97
C MET A 40 16.43 -7.43 -10.96
N SER A 41 17.07 -8.60 -10.92
CA SER A 41 16.48 -9.79 -11.55
C SER A 41 15.15 -10.14 -10.88
N LEU A 42 14.22 -10.73 -11.64
CA LEU A 42 12.91 -11.13 -11.12
C LEU A 42 13.01 -11.96 -9.84
N ASP A 43 13.88 -12.98 -9.82
CA ASP A 43 14.07 -13.84 -8.64
C ASP A 43 14.50 -13.04 -7.41
N SER A 44 15.40 -12.08 -7.58
CA SER A 44 15.89 -11.24 -6.49
C SER A 44 14.79 -10.29 -5.99
N ALA A 45 14.01 -9.71 -6.91
CA ALA A 45 12.88 -8.83 -6.60
C ALA A 45 11.78 -9.57 -5.83
N LEU A 46 11.47 -10.82 -6.21
CA LEU A 46 10.50 -11.67 -5.50
C LEU A 46 10.99 -12.03 -4.08
N ILE A 47 12.29 -12.23 -3.89
CA ILE A 47 12.86 -12.43 -2.54
C ILE A 47 12.72 -11.15 -1.71
N LEU A 48 12.97 -9.98 -2.28
CA LEU A 48 12.79 -8.68 -1.62
C LEU A 48 11.32 -8.47 -1.21
N GLU A 49 10.39 -8.67 -2.14
CA GLU A 49 8.95 -8.57 -1.88
C GLU A 49 8.51 -9.50 -0.75
N ARG A 50 8.95 -10.77 -0.77
CA ARG A 50 8.64 -11.74 0.29
C ARG A 50 9.10 -11.28 1.67
N LYS A 51 10.29 -10.68 1.77
CA LYS A 51 10.81 -10.15 3.04
C LYS A 51 9.97 -8.97 3.53
N ALA A 52 9.61 -8.04 2.63
CA ALA A 52 8.75 -6.91 2.97
C ALA A 52 7.37 -7.38 3.45
N PHE A 53 6.78 -8.37 2.78
CA PHE A 53 5.52 -8.99 3.20
C PHE A 53 5.62 -9.62 4.59
N GLN A 54 6.70 -10.38 4.86
CA GLN A 54 6.93 -10.99 6.18
C GLN A 54 7.04 -9.94 7.29
N LEU A 55 7.72 -8.81 7.04
CA LEU A 55 7.86 -7.72 8.00
C LEU A 55 6.51 -7.12 8.39
N LEU A 56 5.59 -7.00 7.43
CA LEU A 56 4.27 -6.42 7.67
C LEU A 56 3.31 -7.37 8.38
N PHE A 57 3.61 -8.67 8.42
CA PHE A 57 2.68 -9.67 8.94
C PHE A 57 2.36 -9.49 10.43
N ASP A 58 3.30 -8.91 11.19
CA ASP A 58 3.10 -8.64 12.61
C ASP A 58 2.42 -7.29 12.92
N SER A 59 2.27 -6.42 11.91
CA SER A 59 1.64 -5.10 12.07
C SER A 59 0.19 -5.22 12.54
N LYS A 60 -0.26 -4.23 13.30
CA LYS A 60 -1.67 -4.10 13.71
C LYS A 60 -2.57 -3.91 12.50
N ASP A 61 -2.10 -3.16 11.49
CA ASP A 61 -2.88 -2.93 10.27
C ASP A 61 -3.12 -4.21 9.46
N GLN A 62 -2.16 -5.13 9.42
CA GLN A 62 -2.36 -6.43 8.77
C GLN A 62 -3.46 -7.23 9.48
N LYS A 63 -3.43 -7.25 10.83
CA LYS A 63 -4.43 -7.96 11.64
C LYS A 63 -5.80 -7.33 11.49
N GLU A 64 -5.89 -6.01 11.56
CA GLU A 64 -7.13 -5.25 11.36
C GLU A 64 -7.71 -5.48 9.96
N GLY A 65 -6.89 -5.47 8.91
CA GLY A 65 -7.34 -5.76 7.55
C GLY A 65 -7.96 -7.15 7.43
N ALA A 66 -7.32 -8.16 8.01
CA ALA A 66 -7.86 -9.52 8.03
C ALA A 66 -9.16 -9.63 8.84
N HIS A 67 -9.21 -9.03 10.03
CA HIS A 67 -10.39 -9.02 10.89
C HIS A 67 -11.57 -8.29 10.24
N ALA A 68 -11.35 -7.09 9.72
CA ALA A 68 -12.36 -6.28 9.05
C ALA A 68 -12.96 -7.01 7.83
N PHE A 69 -12.12 -7.73 7.07
CA PHE A 69 -12.59 -8.55 5.96
C PHE A 69 -13.51 -9.69 6.43
N LEU A 70 -13.11 -10.44 7.46
CA LEU A 70 -13.92 -11.52 8.04
C LEU A 70 -15.25 -11.01 8.60
N GLU A 71 -15.21 -9.83 9.23
CA GLU A 71 -16.38 -9.16 9.83
C GLU A 71 -17.21 -8.37 8.79
N LYS A 72 -16.79 -8.31 7.52
CA LYS A 72 -17.44 -7.57 6.42
C LYS A 72 -17.67 -6.09 6.73
N ARG A 73 -16.69 -5.46 7.39
CA ARG A 73 -16.71 -4.02 7.71
C ARG A 73 -15.53 -3.30 7.06
N LYS A 74 -15.56 -1.97 7.08
CA LYS A 74 -14.41 -1.16 6.68
C LYS A 74 -13.29 -1.29 7.73
N ALA A 75 -12.07 -1.46 7.27
CA ALA A 75 -10.88 -1.48 8.11
C ALA A 75 -10.49 -0.06 8.56
N ASN A 76 -9.93 0.06 9.76
CA ASN A 76 -9.37 1.30 10.27
C ASN A 76 -7.86 1.16 10.53
N PHE A 77 -7.06 1.63 9.58
CA PHE A 77 -5.60 1.55 9.66
C PHE A 77 -5.00 2.72 10.43
N ILE A 78 -3.98 2.44 11.24
CA ILE A 78 -3.31 3.41 12.12
C ILE A 78 -1.80 3.50 11.90
N GLY A 79 -1.22 2.65 11.05
CA GLY A 79 0.21 2.68 10.72
C GLY A 79 1.11 2.04 11.78
N GLU A 80 0.60 1.01 12.48
CA GLU A 80 1.30 0.25 13.53
C GLU A 80 1.28 -1.25 13.25
#